data_AF-A0A1A8FR91-F1
#
_entry.id   AF-A0A1A8FR91-F1
#
_cell.length_a   1.000
_cell.length_b   1.000
_cell.length_c   1.000
_cell.angle_alpha   90.00
_cell.angle_beta   90.00
_cell.angle_gamma   90.00
#
_symmetry.space_group_name_H-M   'P 1'
#
loop_
_entity.id
_entity.type
_entity.pdbx_description
1 polymer ?
#
loop_
_entity_poly.entity_id
_entity_poly.type
_entity_poly.pdbx_seq_one_letter_code
_entity_poly.pdbx_strand_id
1 'polypeptide(L)'
;MKQEVDYLLMNGLAKPSTSSWSSPCLLENKPDGTYRFVTDYRKLNAATVPDSFPLPRIDDCVDSVGAATFVSRLDLLKGYWQVPLTPFASKVSAFVTPDNLLQY
;
A
#
# COMPACT_ATOMS: atom_id res chain seq x y z
N MET A 1 16.31 -5.05 1.82
CA MET A 1 15.49 -4.40 2.88
C MET A 1 15.98 -2.98 3.09
N LYS A 2 17.24 -2.75 3.45
CA LYS A 2 17.81 -1.40 3.59
C LYS A 2 17.59 -0.51 2.35
N GLN A 3 17.88 -1.00 1.15
CA GLN A 3 17.63 -0.27 -0.10
C GLN A 3 16.18 0.18 -0.29
N GLU A 4 15.20 -0.69 0.05
CA GLU A 4 13.78 -0.35 -0.04
C GLU A 4 13.39 0.69 1.02
N VAL A 5 13.93 0.57 2.23
CA VAL A 5 13.73 1.56 3.30
C VAL A 5 14.29 2.92 2.90
N ASP A 6 15.51 2.96 2.38
CA ASP A 6 16.15 4.19 1.91
C ASP A 6 15.32 4.83 0.79
N TYR A 7 14.80 4.03 -0.15
CA TYR A 7 13.89 4.51 -1.20
C TYR A 7 12.62 5.15 -0.60
N LEU A 8 11.98 4.49 0.36
CA LEU A 8 10.77 5.03 1.01
C LEU A 8 11.04 6.36 1.72
N LEU A 9 12.16 6.45 2.45
CA LEU A 9 12.55 7.66 3.18
C LEU A 9 12.90 8.81 2.22
N MET A 10 13.71 8.54 1.19
CA MET A 10 14.15 9.56 0.22
C MET A 10 12.99 10.14 -0.60
N ASN A 11 11.95 9.34 -0.86
CA ASN A 11 10.78 9.78 -1.61
C ASN A 11 9.65 10.29 -0.70
N GLY A 12 9.87 10.40 0.62
CA GLY A 12 8.85 10.85 1.57
C GLY A 12 7.63 9.94 1.69
N LEU A 13 7.77 8.67 1.28
CA LEU A 13 6.72 7.64 1.37
C LEU A 13 6.65 7.01 2.75
N ALA A 14 7.70 7.15 3.55
CA ALA A 14 7.73 6.78 4.95
C ALA A 14 8.56 7.78 5.76
N LYS A 15 8.40 7.74 7.08
CA LYS A 15 9.14 8.57 8.05
C LYS A 15 9.40 7.79 9.34
N PRO A 16 10.39 8.20 10.16
CA PRO A 16 10.59 7.65 11.49
C PRO A 16 9.32 7.72 12.33
N SER A 17 9.02 6.63 13.04
CA SER A 17 7.82 6.52 13.87
C SER A 17 8.17 6.37 15.35
N THR A 18 7.31 6.92 16.19
CA THR A 18 7.26 6.69 17.64
C THR A 18 5.97 5.98 18.06
N SER A 19 5.28 5.36 17.10
CA SER A 19 4.01 4.68 17.34
C SER A 19 4.18 3.47 18.25
N SER A 20 3.14 3.19 19.03
CA SER A 20 3.02 1.95 19.80
C SER A 20 2.67 0.75 18.91
N TRP A 21 2.28 1.00 17.65
CA TRP A 21 2.02 -0.04 16.65
C TRP A 21 3.31 -0.43 15.94
N SER A 22 3.41 -1.70 15.58
CA SER A 22 4.56 -2.22 14.86
C SER A 22 4.17 -3.49 14.11
N SER A 23 4.16 -3.40 12.78
CA SER A 23 3.96 -4.55 11.89
C SER A 23 5.31 -4.97 11.29
N PRO A 24 5.67 -6.27 11.30
CA PRO A 24 6.96 -6.69 10.76
C PRO A 24 6.98 -6.56 9.23
N CYS A 25 8.14 -6.21 8.70
CA CYS A 25 8.38 -6.20 7.25
C CYS A 25 9.20 -7.40 6.78
N LEU A 26 8.91 -7.85 5.57
CA LEU A 26 9.51 -8.99 4.90
C LEU A 26 9.89 -8.57 3.48
N LEU A 27 10.85 -9.29 2.89
CA LEU A 27 11.13 -9.20 1.46
C LEU A 27 10.67 -10.48 0.80
N GLU A 28 9.83 -10.35 -0.22
CA GLU A 28 9.44 -11.44 -1.10
C GLU A 28 10.23 -11.35 -2.41
N ASN A 29 10.77 -12.47 -2.88
CA ASN A 29 11.48 -12.53 -4.16
C ASN A 29 10.47 -12.53 -5.30
N LYS A 30 10.60 -11.60 -6.23
CA LYS A 30 9.83 -11.64 -7.48
C LYS A 30 10.52 -12.53 -8.51
N PRO A 31 9.78 -13.09 -9.47
CA PRO A 31 10.36 -13.87 -10.58
C PRO A 31 11.35 -13.09 -11.44
N ASP A 32 11.22 -11.75 -11.48
CA ASP A 32 12.11 -10.84 -12.22
C ASP A 32 13.46 -10.57 -11.50
N GLY A 33 13.69 -11.20 -10.34
CA GLY A 33 14.90 -11.01 -9.53
C GLY A 33 14.88 -9.77 -8.64
N THR A 34 13.82 -8.95 -8.70
CA THR A 34 13.62 -7.83 -7.77
C THR A 34 12.97 -8.30 -6.46
N TYR A 35 12.97 -7.45 -5.44
CA TYR A 35 12.29 -7.73 -4.18
C TYR A 35 10.96 -6.96 -4.11
N ARG A 36 9.97 -7.55 -3.45
CA ARG A 36 8.77 -6.85 -2.99
C ARG A 36 8.90 -6.61 -1.50
N PHE A 37 8.86 -5.35 -1.10
CA PHE A 37 8.77 -4.96 0.30
C PHE A 37 7.34 -5.20 0.79
N VAL A 38 7.17 -6.13 1.74
CA VAL A 38 5.86 -6.55 2.23
C VAL A 38 5.76 -6.27 3.72
N THR A 39 4.78 -5.45 4.12
CA THR A 39 4.44 -5.27 5.53
C THR A 39 3.33 -6.22 5.92
N ASP A 40 3.54 -7.01 6.96
CA ASP A 40 2.55 -7.97 7.45
C ASP A 40 1.49 -7.27 8.31
N TYR A 41 0.43 -6.80 7.65
CA TYR A 41 -0.71 -6.16 8.30
C TYR A 41 -1.80 -7.14 8.76
N ARG A 42 -1.58 -8.45 8.81
CA ARG A 42 -2.64 -9.41 9.21
C ARG A 42 -3.28 -9.08 10.56
N LYS A 43 -2.46 -8.75 11.58
CA LYS A 43 -2.95 -8.35 12.91
C LYS A 43 -3.65 -6.99 12.88
N LEU A 44 -3.11 -6.05 12.11
CA LEU A 44 -3.70 -4.74 11.96
C LEU A 44 -5.09 -4.84 11.32
N ASN A 45 -5.19 -5.57 10.20
CA ASN A 45 -6.43 -5.76 9.47
C ASN A 45 -7.53 -6.42 10.32
N ALA A 46 -7.16 -7.30 11.26
CA ALA A 46 -8.10 -7.90 12.22
C ALA A 46 -8.60 -6.91 13.28
N ALA A 47 -7.85 -5.84 13.57
CA ALA A 47 -8.23 -4.79 14.52
C ALA A 47 -8.97 -3.61 13.86
N THR A 48 -8.89 -3.48 12.53
CA THR A 48 -9.59 -2.43 11.78
C THR A 48 -10.99 -2.87 11.37
N VAL A 49 -11.90 -1.92 11.31
CA VAL A 49 -13.24 -2.15 10.74
C VAL A 49 -13.12 -2.20 9.21
N PRO A 50 -13.56 -3.28 8.55
CA PRO A 50 -13.57 -3.34 7.09
C PRO A 50 -14.48 -2.26 6.51
N ASP A 51 -13.96 -1.48 5.57
CA ASP A 51 -14.75 -0.53 4.78
C ASP A 51 -15.25 -1.23 3.51
N SER A 52 -16.56 -1.40 3.40
CA SER A 52 -17.22 -1.90 2.20
C SER A 52 -17.65 -0.72 1.33
N PHE A 53 -16.69 -0.01 0.74
CA PHE A 53 -17.02 1.02 -0.24
C PHE A 53 -17.78 0.38 -1.41
N PRO A 54 -18.93 0.92 -1.83
CA PRO A 54 -19.75 0.32 -2.88
C PRO A 54 -19.00 0.40 -4.21
N LEU A 55 -18.46 -0.73 -4.65
CA LEU A 55 -17.93 -0.87 -6.00
C LEU A 55 -19.07 -1.20 -6.97
N PRO A 56 -19.10 -0.59 -8.16
CA PRO A 56 -20.09 -0.93 -9.18
C PRO A 56 -19.96 -2.40 -9.59
N ARG A 57 -21.06 -2.99 -10.05
CA ARG A 57 -21.00 -4.35 -10.61
C ARG A 57 -20.20 -4.32 -11.90
N ILE A 58 -19.47 -5.40 -12.16
CA ILE A 58 -18.70 -5.53 -13.39
C ILE A 58 -19.58 -5.43 -14.63
N ASP A 59 -20.80 -5.98 -14.58
CA ASP A 59 -21.80 -5.89 -15.65
C ASP A 59 -22.14 -4.43 -15.96
N ASP A 60 -22.44 -3.63 -14.94
CA ASP A 60 -22.75 -2.20 -15.09
C ASP A 60 -21.54 -1.43 -15.68
N CYS A 61 -20.32 -1.77 -15.27
CA CYS A 61 -19.11 -1.19 -15.85
C CYS A 61 -18.96 -1.53 -17.33
N VAL A 62 -19.21 -2.78 -17.73
CA VAL A 62 -19.12 -3.21 -19.13
C VAL A 62 -20.20 -2.55 -19.98
N ASP A 63 -21.43 -2.50 -19.48
CA ASP A 63 -22.55 -1.83 -20.15
C ASP A 63 -22.30 -0.33 -20.34
N SER A 64 -21.65 0.32 -19.36
CA SER A 64 -21.27 1.73 -19.46
C SER A 64 -20.25 2.03 -20.57
N VAL A 65 -19.36 1.07 -20.88
CA VAL A 65 -18.41 1.18 -22.01
C VAL A 65 -19.16 0.99 -23.34
N GLY A 66 -20.17 0.11 -23.36
CA GLY A 66 -21.05 -0.09 -24.51
C GLY A 66 -20.31 -0.43 -25.81
N ALA A 67 -20.78 0.13 -26.93
CA ALA A 67 -20.18 -0.08 -28.26
C ALA A 67 -19.05 0.91 -28.57
N ALA A 68 -18.18 1.21 -27.59
CA ALA A 68 -17.07 2.12 -27.79
C ALA A 68 -16.15 1.67 -28.94
N THR A 69 -15.81 2.57 -29.86
CA THR A 69 -14.89 2.30 -30.97
C THR A 69 -13.44 2.17 -30.50
N PHE A 70 -13.08 2.89 -29.42
CA PHE A 70 -11.75 2.85 -28.80
C PHE A 70 -11.90 2.80 -27.28
N VAL A 71 -11.10 1.94 -26.65
CA VAL A 71 -11.00 1.86 -25.19
C VAL A 71 -9.55 2.09 -24.80
N SER A 72 -9.32 2.97 -23.83
CA SER A 72 -8.00 3.22 -23.26
C SER A 72 -7.98 2.81 -21.80
N ARG A 73 -6.94 2.09 -21.39
CA ARG A 73 -6.71 1.69 -20.01
C ARG A 73 -5.52 2.48 -19.47
N LEU A 74 -5.74 3.15 -18.34
CA LEU A 74 -4.69 3.86 -17.61
C LEU A 74 -4.34 3.07 -16.36
N ASP A 75 -3.06 2.86 -16.11
CA ASP A 75 -2.55 2.30 -14.87
C ASP A 75 -1.91 3.41 -14.03
N LEU A 76 -2.41 3.59 -12.80
CA LEU A 76 -1.84 4.54 -11.85
C LEU A 76 -0.63 3.88 -11.18
N LEU A 77 0.57 4.21 -11.67
CA LEU A 77 1.81 3.65 -11.15
C LEU A 77 1.89 3.85 -9.64
N LYS A 78 2.07 2.76 -8.90
CA LYS A 78 2.24 2.82 -7.44
C LYS A 78 1.05 3.54 -6.73
N GLY A 79 -0.17 3.36 -7.24
CA GLY A 79 -1.37 4.11 -6.82
C GLY A 79 -1.61 4.21 -5.31
N TYR A 80 -1.31 3.17 -4.52
CA TYR A 80 -1.43 3.23 -3.05
C TYR A 80 -0.60 4.35 -2.41
N TRP A 81 0.56 4.68 -2.96
CA TRP A 81 1.46 5.71 -2.45
C TRP A 81 1.03 7.13 -2.81
N GLN A 82 0.08 7.27 -3.73
CA GLN A 82 -0.38 8.58 -4.19
C GLN A 82 -1.47 9.16 -3.27
N VAL A 83 -2.18 8.31 -2.52
CA VAL A 83 -3.25 8.73 -1.60
C VAL A 83 -2.66 8.88 -0.20
N PRO A 84 -2.66 10.08 0.40
CA PRO A 84 -2.10 10.28 1.73
C PRO A 84 -2.96 9.62 2.81
N LEU A 85 -2.29 9.03 3.80
CA LEU A 85 -2.95 8.50 4.99
C LEU A 85 -3.37 9.64 5.93
N THR A 86 -4.46 9.43 6.67
CA THR A 86 -4.79 10.30 7.81
C THR A 86 -3.69 10.20 8.87
N PRO A 87 -3.50 11.23 9.72
CA PRO A 87 -2.48 11.18 10.77
C PRO A 87 -2.60 9.97 11.71
N PHE A 88 -3.83 9.51 11.96
CA PHE A 88 -4.09 8.31 12.74
C PHE A 88 -3.70 7.04 11.97
N ALA A 89 -4.18 6.89 10.72
CA ALA A 89 -3.87 5.73 9.89
C ALA A 89 -2.35 5.59 9.67
N SER A 90 -1.65 6.71 9.46
CA SER A 90 -0.18 6.77 9.38
C SER A 90 0.48 6.15 10.63
N LYS A 91 0.07 6.55 11.84
CA LYS A 91 0.62 5.95 13.08
C LYS A 91 0.33 4.46 13.21
N VAL A 92 -0.84 4.02 12.78
CA VAL A 92 -1.29 2.64 12.88
C VAL A 92 -0.59 1.75 11.83
N SER A 93 -0.25 2.31 10.66
CA SER A 93 0.58 1.70 9.62
C SER A 93 2.07 1.72 9.94
N ALA A 94 2.45 1.83 11.21
CA ALA A 94 3.84 1.73 11.62
C ALA A 94 4.37 0.31 11.40
N PHE A 95 5.59 0.24 10.91
CA PHE A 95 6.26 -1.00 10.56
C PHE A 95 7.71 -1.01 11.02
N VAL A 96 8.19 -2.22 11.31
CA VAL A 96 9.55 -2.44 11.83
C VAL A 96 10.40 -3.21 10.83
N THR A 97 11.62 -2.74 10.69
CA THR A 97 12.73 -3.41 10.03
C THR A 97 13.83 -3.65 11.08
N PRO A 98 14.85 -4.49 10.81
CA PRO A 98 15.92 -4.77 11.77
C PRO A 98 16.58 -3.51 12.35
N ASP A 99 16.63 -2.44 11.55
CA ASP A 99 17.37 -1.22 11.89
C ASP A 99 16.46 -0.04 12.28
N ASN A 100 15.17 -0.07 11.94
CA ASN A 100 14.30 1.12 12.05
C ASN A 100 12.84 0.77 12.38
N LEU A 101 12.20 1.67 13.12
CA LEU A 101 10.75 1.78 13.27
C LEU A 101 10.25 2.98 12.45
N LEU A 102 9.45 2.71 11.43
CA LEU A 102 8.97 3.70 10.47
C LEU A 102 7.45 3.66 10.38
N GLN A 103 6.86 4.68 9.76
CA GLN A 103 5.45 4.71 9.40
C GLN A 103 5.28 5.33 8.02
N TYR A 104 4.27 4.86 7.28
CA TYR A 104 3.84 5.47 6.03
C TYR A 104 3.16 6.82 6.29
#